data_AF-A0AAV3QNF7-F1
#
_entry.id   AF-A0AAV3QNF7-F1
#
_cell.length_a   1.000
_cell.length_b   1.000
_cell.length_c   1.000
_cell.angle_alpha   90.00
_cell.angle_beta   90.00
_cell.angle_gamma   90.00
#
_symmetry.space_group_name_H-M   'P 1'
#
loop_
_entity.id
_entity.type
_entity.pdbx_description
1 polymer ?
#
loop_
_entity_poly.entity_id
_entity_poly.type
_entity_poly.pdbx_seq_one_letter_code
_entity_poly.pdbx_strand_id
1 'polypeptide(L)'
;MGAQQTQKYPTMTQAQEELKKITETGFPILAMGLVTYLKNMIIVACMGRLGSLELAGGALAIGFTNITGYSVLSGLAIGMEPLCSQGFGSKNLTIVSLTLQRTILMLLFTSLPIAILWINLEPVMLRLHQDPDISHVASIYCRYAIPDLIANSLLHPLRIYLRSKGTTWPLLWSASLAIVLHIPVTILLTFYLSLGVQGIAVSSFIVNFNTLFLLIGYMVYTRVPDEPLFKPLAPTSKLSTSQDSLGEEWGVLLRLSIPSCLSVCLEWWWYELMTLLAGYLDRPEVALATSAIVIQTTSLMYTLPSALSSSISARVGNELGAGRPDRARIATLVAIVLAFLTSSFGFLLTTLGKDEWGRVFTADHEVLELTTAVLPIIGLCELANCPQTTCCGVLRGCARTGIGAAINFYSFYLMGTPVAIYLCFVWPLGFTGLCYGLLAAQVACIVSILVVIYNTNWERESLKAKDLVGPNKEDSDDHITKCEEGDEHV
;
A
#
# COMPACT_ATOMS: atom_id res chain seq x y z
N MET A 1 10.09 -42.61 15.35
CA MET A 1 9.94 -42.15 13.96
C MET A 1 8.49 -42.34 13.54
N GLY A 2 7.66 -41.33 13.75
CA GLY A 2 6.31 -41.26 13.19
C GLY A 2 6.26 -39.98 12.38
N ALA A 3 6.22 -40.09 11.06
CA ALA A 3 5.97 -38.95 10.20
C ALA A 3 4.54 -38.46 10.52
N GLN A 4 4.43 -37.34 11.23
CA GLN A 4 3.17 -36.59 11.30
C GLN A 4 2.79 -36.28 9.86
N GLN A 5 1.73 -36.93 9.37
CA GLN A 5 1.12 -36.55 8.10
C GLN A 5 0.73 -35.08 8.22
N THR A 6 1.46 -34.22 7.52
CA THR A 6 1.12 -32.80 7.38
C THR A 6 -0.26 -32.73 6.73
N GLN A 7 -1.29 -32.45 7.52
CA GLN A 7 -2.67 -32.45 7.07
C GLN A 7 -2.81 -31.43 5.93
N LYS A 8 -3.08 -31.91 4.71
CA LYS A 8 -2.96 -31.11 3.48
C LYS A 8 -4.01 -29.99 3.38
N TYR A 9 -5.11 -30.11 4.12
CA TYR A 9 -6.25 -29.19 4.13
C TYR A 9 -6.61 -28.77 5.56
N PRO A 10 -7.02 -27.51 5.77
CA PRO A 10 -7.43 -27.03 7.09
C PRO A 10 -8.71 -27.70 7.55
N THR A 11 -8.84 -27.92 8.87
CA THR A 11 -10.14 -28.28 9.44
C THR A 11 -11.08 -27.06 9.38
N MET A 12 -12.40 -27.31 9.39
CA MET A 12 -13.39 -26.22 9.37
C MET A 12 -13.17 -25.22 10.52
N THR A 13 -12.83 -25.73 11.70
CA THR A 13 -12.53 -24.91 12.88
C THR A 13 -11.29 -24.03 12.68
N GLN A 14 -10.20 -24.59 12.13
CA GLN A 14 -9.00 -23.82 11.82
C GLN A 14 -9.28 -22.73 10.77
N ALA A 15 -10.07 -23.06 9.74
CA ALA A 15 -10.46 -22.09 8.72
C ALA A 15 -11.30 -20.95 9.31
N GLN A 16 -12.26 -21.26 10.20
CA GLN A 16 -13.07 -20.26 10.90
C GLN A 16 -12.25 -19.37 11.82
N GLU A 17 -11.28 -19.94 12.56
CA GLU A 17 -10.37 -19.17 13.40
C GLU A 17 -9.52 -18.19 12.59
N GLU A 18 -8.93 -18.64 11.48
CA GLU A 18 -8.12 -17.76 10.63
C GLU A 18 -8.98 -16.71 9.92
N LEU A 19 -10.18 -17.08 9.45
CA LEU A 19 -11.13 -16.12 8.87
C LEU A 19 -11.48 -15.02 9.87
N LYS A 20 -11.75 -15.39 11.13
CA LYS A 20 -12.03 -14.43 12.19
C LYS A 20 -10.87 -13.48 12.41
N LYS A 21 -9.64 -13.98 12.54
CA LYS A 21 -8.45 -13.13 12.76
C LYS A 21 -8.14 -12.20 11.58
N ILE A 22 -8.27 -12.71 10.36
CA ILE A 22 -8.10 -11.93 9.13
C ILE A 22 -9.15 -10.82 9.07
N THR A 23 -10.41 -11.14 9.39
CA THR A 23 -11.51 -10.17 9.34
C THR A 23 -11.41 -9.12 10.46
N GLU A 24 -11.05 -9.52 11.68
CA GLU A 24 -10.87 -8.62 12.83
C GLU A 24 -9.78 -7.57 12.58
N THR A 25 -8.71 -7.96 11.90
CA THR A 25 -7.62 -7.04 11.55
C THR A 25 -7.91 -6.28 10.25
N GLY A 26 -8.48 -6.95 9.25
CA GLY A 26 -8.73 -6.40 7.91
C GLY A 26 -9.90 -5.43 7.85
N PHE A 27 -10.97 -5.64 8.60
CA PHE A 27 -12.16 -4.76 8.55
C PHE A 27 -11.85 -3.31 8.94
N PRO A 28 -11.13 -3.02 10.05
CA PRO A 28 -10.74 -1.64 10.35
C PRO A 28 -9.84 -1.01 9.29
N ILE A 29 -8.97 -1.80 8.63
CA ILE A 29 -8.11 -1.30 7.54
C ILE A 29 -8.95 -0.96 6.31
N LEU A 30 -9.91 -1.81 5.96
CA LEU A 30 -10.86 -1.58 4.87
C LEU A 30 -11.68 -0.30 5.11
N ALA A 31 -12.28 -0.20 6.30
CA ALA A 31 -13.07 0.98 6.68
C ALA A 31 -12.20 2.25 6.70
N MET A 32 -10.96 2.17 7.19
CA MET A 32 -10.01 3.30 7.15
C MET A 32 -9.72 3.74 5.72
N GLY A 33 -9.54 2.78 4.79
CA GLY A 33 -9.32 3.07 3.38
C GLY A 33 -10.51 3.78 2.73
N LEU A 34 -11.74 3.34 3.00
CA LEU A 34 -12.97 4.00 2.52
C LEU A 34 -13.11 5.43 3.07
N VAL A 35 -12.82 5.62 4.36
CA VAL A 35 -12.81 6.93 5.00
C VAL A 35 -11.75 7.84 4.38
N THR A 36 -10.57 7.30 4.08
CA THR A 36 -9.48 8.07 3.45
C THR A 36 -9.80 8.41 1.99
N TYR A 37 -10.57 7.58 1.28
CA TYR A 37 -11.06 7.89 -0.07
C TYR A 37 -11.91 9.16 -0.10
N LEU A 38 -12.69 9.44 0.96
CA LEU A 38 -13.45 10.69 1.08
C LEU A 38 -12.55 11.93 1.05
N LYS A 39 -11.30 11.84 1.53
CA LYS A 39 -10.31 12.94 1.45
C LYS A 39 -10.13 13.41 0.01
N ASN A 40 -9.87 12.46 -0.89
CA ASN A 40 -9.61 12.76 -2.29
C ASN A 40 -10.86 13.35 -2.97
N MET A 41 -12.04 12.80 -2.64
CA MET A 41 -13.31 13.32 -3.14
C MET A 41 -13.55 14.78 -2.72
N ILE A 42 -13.27 15.13 -1.45
CA ILE A 42 -13.42 16.49 -0.94
C ILE A 42 -12.48 17.45 -1.68
N ILE A 43 -11.20 17.07 -1.83
CA ILE A 43 -10.18 17.87 -2.52
C ILE A 43 -10.58 18.16 -3.97
N VAL A 44 -10.97 17.12 -4.73
CA VAL A 44 -11.37 17.26 -6.14
C VAL A 44 -12.66 18.07 -6.27
N ALA A 45 -13.64 17.85 -5.39
CA ALA A 45 -14.87 18.63 -5.39
C ALA A 45 -14.63 20.12 -5.10
N CYS A 46 -13.71 20.44 -4.19
CA CYS A 46 -13.32 21.82 -3.91
C CYS A 46 -12.58 22.46 -5.09
N MET A 47 -11.67 21.73 -5.76
CA MET A 47 -10.99 22.22 -6.97
C MET A 47 -11.99 22.50 -8.09
N GLY A 48 -12.94 21.59 -8.33
CA GLY A 48 -13.98 21.78 -9.34
C GLY A 48 -14.91 22.97 -9.08
N ARG A 49 -15.09 23.36 -7.81
CA ARG A 49 -15.85 24.57 -7.42
C ARG A 49 -15.06 25.87 -7.58
N LEU A 50 -13.73 25.81 -7.57
CA LEU A 50 -12.89 26.98 -7.82
C LEU A 50 -12.90 27.37 -9.30
N GLY A 51 -12.81 26.37 -10.18
CA GLY A 51 -12.84 26.60 -11.63
C GLY A 51 -12.25 25.43 -12.41
N SER A 52 -12.44 25.45 -13.74
CA SER A 52 -11.89 24.44 -14.64
C SER A 52 -10.37 24.43 -14.69
N LEU A 53 -9.73 25.61 -14.57
CA LEU A 53 -8.28 25.73 -14.54
C LEU A 53 -7.70 25.12 -13.26
N GLU A 54 -8.31 25.40 -12.10
CA GLU A 54 -7.92 24.88 -10.80
C GLU A 54 -8.10 23.36 -10.71
N LEU A 55 -9.16 22.85 -11.31
CA LEU A 55 -9.40 21.41 -11.42
C LEU A 55 -8.35 20.73 -12.30
N ALA A 56 -8.02 21.29 -13.46
CA ALA A 56 -7.01 20.74 -14.36
C ALA A 56 -5.60 20.76 -13.73
N GLY A 57 -5.18 21.91 -13.19
CA GLY A 57 -3.89 22.05 -12.51
C GLY A 57 -3.81 21.21 -11.23
N GLY A 58 -4.91 21.12 -10.48
CA GLY A 58 -5.03 20.27 -9.30
C GLY A 58 -4.93 18.78 -9.62
N ALA A 59 -5.59 18.32 -10.69
CA ALA A 59 -5.48 16.95 -11.17
C ALA A 59 -4.04 16.60 -11.59
N LEU A 60 -3.38 17.50 -12.34
CA LEU A 60 -1.96 17.35 -12.72
C LEU A 60 -1.08 17.24 -11.47
N ALA A 61 -1.29 18.10 -10.47
CA ALA A 61 -0.54 18.04 -9.21
C ALA A 61 -0.79 16.76 -8.41
N ILE A 62 -2.04 16.31 -8.31
CA ILE A 62 -2.40 15.06 -7.63
C ILE A 62 -1.71 13.88 -8.31
N GLY A 63 -1.79 13.76 -9.64
CA GLY A 63 -1.10 12.71 -10.39
C GLY A 63 0.42 12.77 -10.20
N PHE A 64 1.02 13.97 -10.33
CA PHE A 64 2.47 14.15 -10.18
C PHE A 64 2.97 13.79 -8.77
N THR A 65 2.27 14.26 -7.72
CA THR A 65 2.63 13.96 -6.32
C THR A 65 2.44 12.48 -6.00
N ASN A 66 1.44 11.83 -6.59
CA ASN A 66 1.20 10.40 -6.47
C ASN A 66 2.35 9.57 -7.07
N ILE A 67 2.74 9.89 -8.31
CA ILE A 67 3.81 9.20 -9.06
C ILE A 67 5.17 9.36 -8.38
N THR A 68 5.51 10.60 -7.98
CA THR A 68 6.88 10.95 -7.58
C THR A 68 7.11 10.87 -6.07
N GLY A 69 6.05 10.97 -5.27
CA GLY A 69 6.15 11.04 -3.81
C GLY A 69 5.39 9.95 -3.09
N TYR A 70 4.06 9.99 -3.14
CA TYR A 70 3.23 9.14 -2.26
C TYR A 70 3.40 7.64 -2.53
N SER A 71 3.47 7.22 -3.80
CA SER A 71 3.76 5.83 -4.16
C SER A 71 5.14 5.36 -3.66
N VAL A 72 6.16 6.21 -3.81
CA VAL A 72 7.54 5.93 -3.37
C VAL A 72 7.62 5.79 -1.85
N LEU A 73 7.05 6.74 -1.10
CA LEU A 73 7.07 6.69 0.37
C LEU A 73 6.29 5.50 0.90
N SER A 74 5.08 5.24 0.34
CA SER A 74 4.26 4.09 0.71
C SER A 74 4.99 2.77 0.44
N GLY A 75 5.59 2.63 -0.75
CA GLY A 75 6.26 1.41 -1.16
C GLY A 75 7.56 1.13 -0.40
N LEU A 76 8.37 2.16 -0.11
CA LEU A 76 9.54 2.04 0.77
C LEU A 76 9.13 1.67 2.20
N ALA A 77 8.06 2.26 2.73
CA ALA A 77 7.58 1.94 4.07
C ALA A 77 7.15 0.48 4.19
N ILE A 78 6.43 -0.05 3.19
CA ILE A 78 5.96 -1.43 3.15
C ILE A 78 7.10 -2.46 3.29
N GLY A 79 8.32 -2.12 2.89
CA GLY A 79 9.50 -2.98 3.09
C GLY A 79 9.81 -3.34 4.55
N MET A 80 9.33 -2.54 5.51
CA MET A 80 9.50 -2.81 6.93
C MET A 80 8.54 -3.88 7.48
N GLU A 81 7.43 -4.13 6.77
CA GLU A 81 6.35 -5.02 7.21
C GLU A 81 6.81 -6.45 7.56
N PRO A 82 7.69 -7.12 6.79
CA PRO A 82 8.17 -8.46 7.13
C PRO A 82 8.96 -8.46 8.45
N LEU A 83 9.84 -7.46 8.64
CA LEU A 83 10.66 -7.33 9.85
C LEU A 83 9.80 -7.04 11.08
N CYS A 84 8.80 -6.16 10.95
CA CYS A 84 7.91 -5.85 12.06
C CYS A 84 6.99 -7.01 12.42
N SER A 85 6.33 -7.63 11.44
CA SER A 85 5.43 -8.76 11.70
C SER A 85 6.16 -9.99 12.22
N GLN A 86 7.25 -10.40 11.59
CA GLN A 86 8.05 -11.52 12.11
C GLN A 86 8.67 -11.19 13.47
N GLY A 87 9.09 -9.94 13.71
CA GLY A 87 9.60 -9.48 15.01
C GLY A 87 8.55 -9.52 16.12
N PHE A 88 7.30 -9.12 15.85
CA PHE A 88 6.20 -9.31 16.79
C PHE A 88 5.89 -10.79 17.01
N GLY A 89 5.92 -11.60 15.94
CA GLY A 89 5.73 -13.05 16.01
C GLY A 89 6.75 -13.76 16.89
N SER A 90 8.03 -13.39 16.77
CA SER A 90 9.12 -13.92 17.58
C SER A 90 9.25 -13.25 18.95
N LYS A 91 8.45 -12.21 19.23
CA LYS A 91 8.54 -11.34 20.41
C LYS A 91 9.83 -10.52 20.53
N ASN A 92 10.63 -10.42 19.47
CA ASN A 92 11.79 -9.55 19.46
C ASN A 92 11.37 -8.09 19.23
N LEU A 93 10.89 -7.41 20.28
CA LEU A 93 10.43 -6.01 20.18
C LEU A 93 11.57 -5.04 19.85
N THR A 94 12.83 -5.44 20.07
CA THR A 94 13.99 -4.61 19.74
C THR A 94 14.14 -4.41 18.25
N ILE A 95 14.06 -5.48 17.44
CA ILE A 95 14.15 -5.35 15.98
C ILE A 95 12.97 -4.54 15.42
N VAL A 96 11.78 -4.68 16.01
CA VAL A 96 10.58 -3.94 15.58
C VAL A 96 10.79 -2.42 15.78
N SER A 97 11.21 -1.99 16.97
CA SER A 97 11.42 -0.56 17.26
C SER A 97 12.54 0.05 16.43
N LEU A 98 13.67 -0.67 16.26
CA LEU A 98 14.78 -0.20 15.42
C LEU A 98 14.37 -0.10 13.95
N THR A 99 13.63 -1.08 13.45
CA THR A 99 13.10 -1.08 12.08
C THR A 99 12.16 0.11 11.85
N LEU A 100 11.26 0.40 12.82
CA LEU A 100 10.37 1.55 12.75
C LEU A 100 11.15 2.86 12.61
N GLN A 101 12.13 3.09 13.49
CA GLN A 101 12.92 4.32 13.49
C GLN A 101 13.76 4.47 12.21
N ARG A 102 14.39 3.38 11.75
CA ARG A 102 15.16 3.38 10.48
C ARG A 102 14.28 3.64 9.28
N THR A 103 13.08 3.08 9.25
CA THR A 103 12.13 3.33 8.16
C THR A 103 11.71 4.81 8.16
N ILE A 104 11.40 5.40 9.32
CA ILE A 104 11.10 6.83 9.42
C ILE A 104 12.25 7.68 8.88
N LEU A 105 13.50 7.39 9.29
CA LEU A 105 14.68 8.11 8.80
C LEU A 105 14.89 7.95 7.29
N MET A 106 14.72 6.73 6.76
CA MET A 106 14.80 6.44 5.33
C MET A 106 13.76 7.26 4.54
N LEU A 107 12.51 7.34 5.02
CA LEU A 107 11.45 8.09 4.34
C LEU A 107 11.67 9.60 4.43
N LEU A 108 12.12 10.12 5.57
CA LEU A 108 12.48 11.53 5.71
C LEU A 108 13.62 11.92 4.78
N PHE A 109 14.65 11.07 4.65
CA PHE A 109 15.75 11.31 3.70
C PHE A 109 15.26 11.25 2.25
N THR A 110 14.42 10.26 1.91
CA THR A 110 13.83 10.13 0.57
C THR A 110 12.92 11.31 0.22
N SER A 111 12.26 11.90 1.22
CA SER A 111 11.41 13.09 1.04
C SER A 111 12.18 14.33 0.58
N LEU A 112 13.50 14.43 0.84
CA LEU A 112 14.31 15.58 0.44
C LEU A 112 14.42 15.76 -1.08
N PRO A 113 14.88 14.76 -1.87
CA PRO A 113 14.90 14.89 -3.33
C PRO A 113 13.49 15.04 -3.93
N ILE A 114 12.47 14.42 -3.34
CA ILE A 114 11.06 14.58 -3.77
C ILE A 114 10.61 16.04 -3.57
N ALA A 115 10.90 16.64 -2.42
CA ALA A 115 10.57 18.04 -2.15
C ALA A 115 11.27 18.99 -3.13
N ILE A 116 12.56 18.75 -3.43
CA ILE A 116 13.31 19.53 -4.44
C ILE A 116 12.62 19.43 -5.80
N LEU A 117 12.19 18.24 -6.21
CA LEU A 117 11.45 18.04 -7.45
C LEU A 117 10.11 18.81 -7.45
N TRP A 118 9.35 18.76 -6.36
CA TRP A 118 8.06 19.44 -6.23
C TRP A 118 8.17 20.97 -6.26
N ILE A 119 9.22 21.55 -5.67
CA ILE A 119 9.50 23.00 -5.74
C ILE A 119 9.72 23.44 -7.18
N ASN A 120 10.37 22.58 -7.98
CA ASN A 120 10.74 22.83 -9.37
C ASN A 120 9.72 22.29 -10.39
N LEU A 121 8.48 22.00 -9.97
CA LEU A 121 7.48 21.40 -10.85
C LEU A 121 7.19 22.23 -12.11
N GLU A 122 6.94 23.53 -11.97
CA GLU A 122 6.57 24.40 -13.10
C GLU A 122 7.65 24.43 -14.21
N PRO A 123 8.94 24.68 -13.92
CA PRO A 123 10.00 24.54 -14.92
C PRO A 123 10.09 23.16 -15.57
N VAL A 124 9.81 22.08 -14.82
CA VAL A 124 9.80 20.72 -15.37
C VAL A 124 8.62 20.54 -16.33
N MET A 125 7.42 20.95 -15.95
CA MET A 125 6.21 20.83 -16.77
C MET A 125 6.29 21.67 -18.05
N LEU A 126 6.84 22.88 -17.97
CA LEU A 126 7.06 23.74 -19.15
C LEU A 126 8.06 23.11 -20.14
N ARG A 127 9.10 22.43 -19.66
CA ARG A 127 10.03 21.67 -20.54
C ARG A 127 9.37 20.44 -21.18
N LEU A 128 8.34 19.90 -20.53
CA LEU A 128 7.49 18.85 -21.07
C LEU A 128 6.35 19.40 -21.96
N HIS A 129 6.39 20.69 -22.30
CA HIS A 129 5.42 21.38 -23.16
C HIS A 129 3.98 21.34 -22.61
N GLN A 130 3.83 21.31 -21.28
CA GLN A 130 2.52 21.48 -20.65
C GLN A 130 2.07 22.95 -20.71
N ASP A 131 0.76 23.15 -20.63
CA ASP A 131 0.16 24.48 -20.58
C ASP A 131 0.71 25.30 -19.40
N PRO A 132 1.12 26.57 -19.60
CA PRO A 132 1.72 27.38 -18.55
C PRO A 132 0.80 27.63 -17.35
N ASP A 133 -0.49 27.87 -17.58
CA ASP A 133 -1.43 28.21 -16.50
C ASP A 133 -1.75 26.97 -15.66
N ILE A 134 -1.97 25.82 -16.31
CA ILE A 134 -2.15 24.52 -15.63
C ILE A 134 -0.90 24.16 -14.83
N SER A 135 0.28 24.33 -15.43
CA SER A 135 1.57 24.06 -14.78
C SER A 135 1.80 24.97 -13.57
N HIS A 136 1.40 26.23 -13.66
CA HIS A 136 1.52 27.20 -12.58
C HIS A 136 0.67 26.78 -11.38
N VAL A 137 -0.63 26.50 -11.61
CA VAL A 137 -1.56 26.01 -10.58
C VAL A 137 -1.05 24.72 -9.93
N ALA A 138 -0.57 23.78 -10.74
CA ALA A 138 -0.05 22.52 -10.24
C ALA A 138 1.17 22.73 -9.33
N SER A 139 2.07 23.64 -9.71
CA SER A 139 3.26 23.96 -8.92
C SER A 139 2.95 24.62 -7.58
N ILE A 140 1.92 25.47 -7.53
CA ILE A 140 1.41 26.02 -6.28
C ILE A 140 0.95 24.89 -5.37
N TYR A 141 0.10 23.97 -5.85
CA TYR A 141 -0.35 22.84 -5.04
C TYR A 141 0.84 22.04 -4.49
N CYS A 142 1.79 21.65 -5.35
CA CYS A 142 2.93 20.83 -4.96
C CYS A 142 3.84 21.51 -3.93
N ARG A 143 4.08 22.82 -4.03
CA ARG A 143 4.87 23.57 -3.05
C ARG A 143 4.21 23.56 -1.67
N TYR A 144 2.90 23.73 -1.61
CA TYR A 144 2.16 23.70 -0.35
C TYR A 144 1.91 22.28 0.18
N ALA A 145 2.07 21.24 -0.66
CA ALA A 145 1.98 19.84 -0.26
C ALA A 145 3.27 19.29 0.38
N ILE A 146 4.40 20.01 0.34
CA ILE A 146 5.70 19.54 0.88
C ILE A 146 5.63 19.06 2.34
N PRO A 147 4.96 19.77 3.29
CA PRO A 147 4.83 19.28 4.66
C PRO A 147 4.14 17.91 4.77
N ASP A 148 3.34 17.54 3.77
CA ASP A 148 2.69 16.24 3.71
C ASP A 148 3.69 15.08 3.55
N LEU A 149 4.85 15.31 2.92
CA LEU A 149 5.92 14.31 2.83
C LEU A 149 6.42 13.92 4.22
N ILE A 150 6.53 14.89 5.13
CA ILE A 150 6.93 14.67 6.53
C ILE A 150 5.84 13.88 7.27
N ALA A 151 4.58 14.28 7.13
CA ALA A 151 3.47 13.58 7.76
C ALA A 151 3.39 12.12 7.32
N ASN A 152 3.53 11.84 6.02
CA ASN A 152 3.49 10.49 5.47
C ASN A 152 4.74 9.66 5.84
N SER A 153 5.91 10.29 5.95
CA SER A 153 7.14 9.63 6.43
C SER A 153 7.01 9.10 7.87
N LEU A 154 6.11 9.68 8.67
CA LEU A 154 5.81 9.22 10.02
C LEU A 154 4.58 8.28 10.04
N LEU A 155 3.52 8.63 9.31
CA LEU A 155 2.28 7.87 9.29
C LEU A 155 2.42 6.47 8.70
N HIS A 156 3.12 6.31 7.57
CA HIS A 156 3.23 4.99 6.93
C HIS A 156 3.88 3.96 7.86
N PRO A 157 5.06 4.24 8.47
CA PRO A 157 5.69 3.29 9.38
C PRO A 157 4.84 2.99 10.62
N LEU A 158 4.19 4.00 11.22
CA LEU A 158 3.34 3.81 12.40
C LEU A 158 2.10 2.95 12.11
N ARG A 159 1.46 3.14 10.95
CA ARG A 159 0.34 2.30 10.50
C ARG A 159 0.79 0.84 10.31
N ILE A 160 1.98 0.63 9.74
CA ILE A 160 2.56 -0.71 9.55
C ILE A 160 2.90 -1.35 10.90
N TYR A 161 3.47 -0.59 11.83
CA TYR A 161 3.78 -1.05 13.19
C TYR A 161 2.52 -1.57 13.90
N LEU A 162 1.48 -0.75 13.96
CA LEU A 162 0.24 -1.10 14.68
C LEU A 162 -0.52 -2.26 14.02
N ARG A 163 -0.58 -2.32 12.69
CA ARG A 163 -1.21 -3.46 12.01
C ARG A 163 -0.40 -4.75 12.16
N SER A 164 0.94 -4.68 12.18
CA SER A 164 1.81 -5.84 12.45
C SER A 164 1.60 -6.38 13.87
N LYS A 165 1.38 -5.48 14.84
CA LYS A 165 0.98 -5.82 16.22
C LYS A 165 -0.43 -6.43 16.30
N GLY A 166 -1.28 -6.23 15.29
CA GLY A 166 -2.69 -6.63 15.27
C GLY A 166 -3.65 -5.58 15.85
N THR A 167 -3.18 -4.36 16.12
CA THR A 167 -3.98 -3.26 16.69
C THR A 167 -4.45 -2.29 15.60
N THR A 168 -5.54 -2.61 14.90
CA THR A 168 -5.97 -1.86 13.70
C THR A 168 -7.10 -0.85 13.93
N TRP A 169 -7.91 -1.01 14.97
CA TRP A 169 -8.99 -0.06 15.32
C TRP A 169 -8.56 1.41 15.50
N PRO A 170 -7.42 1.71 16.15
CA PRO A 170 -6.96 3.10 16.27
C PRO A 170 -6.65 3.74 14.93
N LEU A 171 -6.26 2.95 13.92
CA LEU A 171 -6.03 3.43 12.56
C LEU A 171 -7.33 3.96 11.94
N LEU A 172 -8.43 3.23 12.11
CA LEU A 172 -9.76 3.65 11.65
C LEU A 172 -10.23 4.90 12.38
N TRP A 173 -10.20 4.89 13.71
CA TRP A 173 -10.78 5.99 14.49
C TRP A 173 -9.99 7.29 14.33
N SER A 174 -8.67 7.24 14.29
CA SER A 174 -7.82 8.41 14.02
C SER A 174 -8.09 8.99 12.63
N ALA A 175 -8.17 8.16 11.59
CA ALA A 175 -8.50 8.61 10.24
C ALA A 175 -9.91 9.20 10.15
N SER A 176 -10.90 8.56 10.78
CA SER A 176 -12.29 9.02 10.77
C SER A 176 -12.45 10.38 11.40
N LEU A 177 -11.87 10.57 12.59
CA LEU A 177 -11.91 11.86 13.28
C LEU A 177 -11.18 12.94 12.48
N ALA A 178 -10.04 12.61 11.89
CA ALA A 178 -9.28 13.55 11.06
C ALA A 178 -10.08 13.98 9.81
N ILE A 179 -10.78 13.06 9.14
CA ILE A 179 -11.60 13.36 7.96
C ILE A 179 -12.83 14.21 8.30
N VAL A 180 -13.46 13.96 9.45
CA VAL A 180 -14.56 14.81 9.93
C VAL A 180 -14.09 16.25 10.11
N LEU A 181 -12.88 16.46 10.66
CA LEU A 181 -12.27 17.79 10.77
C LEU A 181 -11.81 18.36 9.42
N HIS A 182 -11.46 17.50 8.46
CA HIS A 182 -10.95 17.91 7.16
C HIS A 182 -11.99 18.69 6.34
N ILE A 183 -13.27 18.31 6.39
CA ILE A 183 -14.35 18.99 5.64
C ILE A 183 -14.42 20.50 5.98
N PRO A 184 -14.65 20.90 7.25
CA PRO A 184 -14.74 22.32 7.60
C PRO A 184 -13.40 23.05 7.41
N VAL A 185 -12.26 22.39 7.68
CA VAL A 185 -10.93 22.99 7.46
C VAL A 185 -10.71 23.29 5.99
N THR A 186 -11.06 22.38 5.09
CA THR A 186 -10.90 22.57 3.64
C THR A 186 -11.78 23.72 3.15
N ILE A 187 -13.04 23.78 3.58
CA ILE A 187 -13.96 24.87 3.21
C ILE A 187 -13.47 26.22 3.73
N LEU A 188 -13.04 26.27 5.00
CA LEU A 188 -12.52 27.48 5.64
C LEU A 188 -11.30 28.01 4.89
N LEU A 189 -10.28 27.17 4.68
CA LEU A 189 -9.04 27.59 4.04
C LEU A 189 -9.26 27.97 2.57
N THR A 190 -10.03 27.16 1.83
CA THR A 190 -10.20 27.32 0.39
C THR A 190 -11.07 28.52 0.05
N PHE A 191 -12.27 28.63 0.66
CA PHE A 191 -13.29 29.60 0.25
C PHE A 191 -13.38 30.79 1.20
N TYR A 192 -13.40 30.57 2.51
CA TYR A 192 -13.62 31.67 3.46
C TYR A 192 -12.37 32.54 3.62
N LEU A 193 -11.19 31.93 3.71
CA LEU A 193 -9.90 32.64 3.70
C LEU A 193 -9.39 32.92 2.28
N SER A 194 -10.13 32.49 1.25
CA SER A 194 -9.82 32.74 -0.16
C SER A 194 -8.41 32.30 -0.58
N LEU A 195 -7.87 31.23 0.01
CA LEU A 195 -6.55 30.69 -0.36
C LEU A 195 -6.58 29.84 -1.64
N GLY A 196 -7.78 29.51 -2.17
CA GLY A 196 -7.94 28.71 -3.38
C GLY A 196 -7.20 27.38 -3.30
N VAL A 197 -6.43 27.05 -4.34
CA VAL A 197 -5.67 25.79 -4.44
C VAL A 197 -4.64 25.62 -3.32
N GLN A 198 -4.07 26.73 -2.80
CA GLN A 198 -3.17 26.67 -1.64
C GLN A 198 -3.90 26.15 -0.41
N GLY A 199 -5.13 26.64 -0.17
CA GLY A 199 -5.97 26.20 0.94
C GLY A 199 -6.29 24.72 0.89
N ILE A 200 -6.53 24.19 -0.32
CA ILE A 200 -6.75 22.76 -0.55
C ILE A 200 -5.49 21.95 -0.22
N ALA A 201 -4.31 22.35 -0.72
CA ALA A 201 -3.06 21.67 -0.42
C ALA A 201 -2.73 21.69 1.09
N VAL A 202 -2.94 22.84 1.75
CA VAL A 202 -2.73 23.00 3.19
C VAL A 202 -3.67 22.10 4.00
N SER A 203 -4.95 22.05 3.63
CA SER A 203 -5.93 21.19 4.30
C SER A 203 -5.57 19.70 4.24
N SER A 204 -4.89 19.27 3.17
CA SER A 204 -4.46 17.88 2.95
C SER A 204 -3.37 17.45 3.92
N PHE A 205 -2.34 18.28 4.16
CA PHE A 205 -1.34 17.93 5.16
C PHE A 205 -1.87 18.08 6.60
N ILE A 206 -2.78 19.03 6.85
CA ILE A 206 -3.40 19.19 8.18
C ILE A 206 -4.15 17.92 8.58
N VAL A 207 -4.94 17.30 7.68
CA VAL A 207 -5.65 16.06 8.00
C VAL A 207 -4.69 14.89 8.28
N ASN A 208 -3.57 14.83 7.56
CA ASN A 208 -2.54 13.82 7.82
C ASN A 208 -1.83 14.07 9.17
N PHE A 209 -1.46 15.31 9.50
CA PHE A 209 -0.93 15.63 10.83
C PHE A 209 -1.94 15.38 11.96
N ASN A 210 -3.23 15.70 11.76
CA ASN A 210 -4.28 15.36 12.72
C ASN A 210 -4.35 13.85 12.96
N THR A 211 -4.33 13.05 11.88
CA THR A 211 -4.29 11.58 11.99
C THR A 211 -3.05 11.13 12.76
N LEU A 212 -1.89 11.72 12.47
CA LEU A 212 -0.61 11.39 13.11
C LEU A 212 -0.64 11.68 14.60
N PHE A 213 -1.07 12.88 15.01
CA PHE A 213 -1.12 13.27 16.42
C PHE A 213 -2.13 12.45 17.20
N LEU A 214 -3.30 12.15 16.62
CA LEU A 214 -4.27 11.24 17.23
C LEU A 214 -3.69 9.84 17.43
N LEU A 215 -2.93 9.35 16.45
CA LEU A 215 -2.30 8.03 16.53
C LEU A 215 -1.18 7.97 17.57
N ILE A 216 -0.31 8.98 17.60
CA ILE A 216 0.74 9.11 18.63
C ILE A 216 0.10 9.25 20.01
N GLY A 217 -0.94 10.07 20.15
CA GLY A 217 -1.70 10.21 21.39
C GLY A 217 -2.27 8.88 21.90
N TYR A 218 -2.86 8.09 21.00
CA TYR A 218 -3.30 6.73 21.31
C TYR A 218 -2.13 5.84 21.79
N MET A 219 -1.01 5.83 21.07
CA MET A 219 0.15 5.01 21.41
C MET A 219 0.79 5.39 22.75
N VAL A 220 0.78 6.69 23.10
CA VAL A 220 1.25 7.18 24.40
C VAL A 220 0.27 6.79 25.52
N TYR A 221 -1.04 6.93 25.28
CA TYR A 221 -2.08 6.61 26.26
C TYR A 221 -2.16 5.10 26.56
N THR A 222 -1.98 4.26 25.55
CA THR A 222 -2.05 2.79 25.67
C THR A 222 -0.69 2.12 25.87
N ARG A 223 0.34 2.91 26.18
CA ARG A 223 1.71 2.43 26.30
C ARG A 223 1.81 1.33 27.37
N VAL A 224 2.32 0.17 26.97
CA VAL A 224 2.74 -0.88 27.91
C VAL A 224 4.14 -0.52 28.43
N PRO A 225 4.40 -0.56 29.75
CA PRO A 225 5.68 -0.17 30.35
C PRO A 225 6.89 -0.85 29.69
N ASP A 226 6.73 -2.11 29.27
CA ASP A 226 7.79 -2.96 28.72
C ASP A 226 7.93 -2.89 27.19
N GLU A 227 7.16 -2.05 26.49
CA GLU A 227 7.27 -1.86 25.03
C GLU A 227 8.21 -0.67 24.72
N PRO A 228 9.44 -0.90 24.24
CA PRO A 228 10.40 0.17 24.00
C PRO A 228 10.12 0.88 22.68
N LEU A 229 9.07 1.72 22.63
CA LEU A 229 8.76 2.58 21.48
C LEU A 229 9.90 3.57 21.14
N PHE A 230 10.72 3.90 22.13
CA PHE A 230 11.83 4.85 22.03
C PHE A 230 13.13 4.23 22.57
N LYS A 231 13.60 3.13 21.97
CA LYS A 231 15.00 2.72 22.17
C LYS A 231 15.90 3.74 21.47
N PRO A 232 16.97 4.24 22.11
CA PRO A 232 17.95 5.06 21.42
C PRO A 232 18.48 4.32 20.20
N LEU A 233 18.69 5.03 19.08
CA LEU A 233 19.39 4.50 17.89
C LEU A 233 20.86 4.14 18.15
N ALA A 234 21.30 4.24 19.42
CA ALA A 234 22.66 4.02 19.82
C ALA A 234 23.11 2.63 19.38
N PRO A 235 24.38 2.49 18.95
CA PRO A 235 24.95 1.17 18.72
C PRO A 235 24.80 0.39 20.03
N THR A 236 24.30 -0.85 19.96
CA THR A 236 24.40 -1.79 21.06
C THR A 236 25.87 -2.18 21.26
N SER A 237 26.72 -1.23 21.66
CA SER A 237 27.98 -1.51 22.32
C SER A 237 27.56 -1.87 23.75
N LYS A 238 27.50 -3.16 24.07
CA LYS A 238 28.50 -3.78 24.94
C LYS A 238 28.61 -5.31 24.80
N LEU A 239 28.09 -5.93 23.73
CA LEU A 239 28.31 -7.38 23.54
C LEU A 239 28.29 -7.86 22.07
N SER A 240 28.90 -7.11 21.16
CA SER A 240 29.34 -7.68 19.88
C SER A 240 30.51 -6.87 19.34
N THR A 241 31.71 -7.37 19.56
CA THR A 241 32.92 -7.04 18.81
C THR A 241 32.72 -7.43 17.34
N SER A 242 32.06 -6.59 16.57
CA SER A 242 32.10 -6.59 15.11
C SER A 242 31.54 -5.26 14.62
N GLN A 243 32.36 -4.47 13.93
CA GLN A 243 31.95 -3.26 13.21
C GLN A 243 30.99 -3.55 12.02
N ASP A 244 30.50 -4.79 11.89
CA ASP A 244 29.69 -5.31 10.79
C ASP A 244 28.16 -5.16 10.98
N SER A 245 27.65 -4.82 12.17
CA SER A 245 26.20 -4.92 12.45
C SER A 245 25.32 -3.83 11.83
N LEU A 246 25.78 -2.57 11.79
CA LEU A 246 24.90 -1.46 11.37
C LEU A 246 24.69 -1.45 9.85
N GLY A 247 25.74 -1.68 9.06
CA GLY A 247 25.65 -1.76 7.60
C GLY A 247 24.78 -2.94 7.13
N GLU A 248 24.91 -4.08 7.79
CA GLU A 248 24.12 -5.27 7.49
C GLU A 248 22.63 -5.05 7.79
N GLU A 249 22.29 -4.48 8.94
CA GLU A 249 20.90 -4.22 9.32
C GLU A 249 20.19 -3.21 8.40
N TRP A 250 20.88 -2.14 7.98
CA TRP A 250 20.36 -1.22 6.94
C TRP A 250 20.27 -1.91 5.57
N GLY A 251 21.24 -2.78 5.26
CA GLY A 251 21.24 -3.58 4.03
C GLY A 251 20.02 -4.50 3.93
N VAL A 252 19.63 -5.15 5.02
CA VAL A 252 18.42 -5.99 5.09
C VAL A 252 17.16 -5.16 4.85
N LEU A 253 17.01 -4.02 5.53
CA LEU A 253 15.85 -3.14 5.33
C LEU A 253 15.78 -2.65 3.88
N LEU A 254 16.87 -2.15 3.31
CA LEU A 254 16.91 -1.66 1.93
C LEU A 254 16.61 -2.78 0.91
N ARG A 255 17.11 -4.00 1.15
CA ARG A 255 16.83 -5.16 0.30
C ARG A 255 15.36 -5.56 0.29
N LEU A 256 14.61 -5.25 1.34
CA LEU A 256 13.16 -5.47 1.40
C LEU A 256 12.37 -4.26 0.88
N SER A 257 12.80 -3.04 1.20
CA SER A 257 12.15 -1.77 0.84
C SER A 257 12.27 -1.40 -0.62
N ILE A 258 13.43 -1.57 -1.26
CA ILE A 258 13.59 -1.21 -2.68
C ILE A 258 12.67 -2.04 -3.58
N PRO A 259 12.61 -3.39 -3.47
CA PRO A 259 11.68 -4.16 -4.28
C PRO A 259 10.22 -3.88 -3.93
N SER A 260 9.90 -3.64 -2.66
CA SER A 260 8.54 -3.25 -2.26
C SER A 260 8.12 -1.93 -2.90
N CYS A 261 9.03 -0.96 -2.93
CA CYS A 261 8.85 0.32 -3.61
C CYS A 261 8.61 0.12 -5.09
N LEU A 262 9.47 -0.64 -5.78
CA LEU A 262 9.29 -0.95 -7.19
C LEU A 262 7.95 -1.62 -7.45
N SER A 263 7.57 -2.61 -6.64
CA SER A 263 6.30 -3.33 -6.79
C SER A 263 5.09 -2.39 -6.73
N VAL A 264 5.06 -1.46 -5.77
CA VAL A 264 3.97 -0.49 -5.59
C VAL A 264 3.99 0.57 -6.70
N CYS A 265 5.15 1.16 -6.99
CA CYS A 265 5.29 2.17 -8.02
C CYS A 265 4.90 1.63 -9.40
N LEU A 266 5.38 0.44 -9.78
CA LEU A 266 5.08 -0.17 -11.07
C LEU A 266 3.58 -0.37 -11.27
N GLU A 267 2.85 -0.76 -10.23
CA GLU A 267 1.41 -0.96 -10.25
C GLU A 267 0.65 0.37 -10.39
N TRP A 268 1.08 1.41 -9.66
CA TRP A 268 0.41 2.71 -9.70
C TRP A 268 0.70 3.45 -11.00
N TRP A 269 1.96 3.44 -11.46
CA TRP A 269 2.38 4.06 -12.71
C TRP A 269 1.75 3.40 -13.94
N TRP A 270 1.29 2.14 -13.82
CA TRP A 270 0.57 1.46 -14.89
C TRP A 270 -0.73 2.18 -15.28
N TYR A 271 -1.50 2.63 -14.28
CA TYR A 271 -2.75 3.38 -14.53
C TYR A 271 -2.47 4.76 -15.14
N GLU A 272 -1.37 5.40 -14.76
CA GLU A 272 -0.95 6.67 -15.35
C GLU A 272 -0.50 6.51 -16.80
N LEU A 273 0.22 5.43 -17.11
CA LEU A 273 0.56 5.07 -18.48
C LEU A 273 -0.70 4.79 -19.31
N MET A 274 -1.69 4.09 -18.74
CA MET A 274 -2.96 3.83 -19.42
C MET A 274 -3.69 5.14 -19.78
N THR A 275 -3.75 6.10 -18.86
CA THR A 275 -4.32 7.44 -19.11
C THR A 275 -3.54 8.18 -20.19
N LEU A 276 -2.21 8.14 -20.12
CA LEU A 276 -1.35 8.76 -21.13
C LEU A 276 -1.60 8.17 -22.53
N LEU A 277 -1.69 6.84 -22.64
CA LEU A 277 -2.00 6.17 -23.91
C LEU A 277 -3.42 6.49 -24.41
N ALA A 278 -4.39 6.61 -23.50
CA ALA A 278 -5.75 7.02 -23.86
C ALA A 278 -5.78 8.42 -24.50
N GLY A 279 -4.87 9.32 -24.10
CA GLY A 279 -4.72 10.65 -24.70
C GLY A 279 -4.20 10.67 -26.14
N TYR A 280 -3.69 9.55 -26.65
CA TYR A 280 -3.24 9.42 -28.06
C TYR A 280 -4.30 8.79 -28.99
N LEU A 281 -5.49 8.49 -28.48
CA LEU A 281 -6.60 7.98 -29.29
C LEU A 281 -7.26 9.08 -30.12
N ASP A 282 -7.95 8.71 -31.19
CA ASP A 282 -8.62 9.66 -32.12
C ASP A 282 -9.64 10.58 -31.42
N ARG A 283 -10.30 10.10 -30.37
CA ARG A 283 -11.20 10.87 -29.49
C ARG A 283 -10.63 10.92 -28.07
N PRO A 284 -9.59 11.74 -27.81
CA PRO A 284 -8.87 11.72 -26.55
C PRO A 284 -9.75 12.21 -25.39
N GLU A 285 -10.67 13.16 -25.64
CA GLU A 285 -11.58 13.68 -24.61
C GLU A 285 -12.46 12.58 -24.01
N VAL A 286 -13.07 11.75 -24.85
CA VAL A 286 -13.94 10.63 -24.43
C VAL A 286 -13.13 9.55 -23.72
N ALA A 287 -11.96 9.22 -24.26
CA ALA A 287 -11.09 8.18 -23.71
C ALA A 287 -10.50 8.59 -22.34
N LEU A 288 -10.07 9.85 -22.19
CA LEU A 288 -9.55 10.40 -20.93
C LEU A 288 -10.65 10.54 -19.87
N ALA A 289 -11.85 10.98 -20.26
CA ALA A 289 -13.00 10.99 -19.34
C ALA A 289 -13.34 9.58 -18.86
N THR A 290 -13.35 8.61 -19.78
CA THR A 290 -13.58 7.19 -19.43
C THR A 290 -12.46 6.64 -18.55
N SER A 291 -11.20 6.96 -18.84
CA SER A 291 -10.06 6.51 -18.02
C SER A 291 -10.14 7.07 -16.60
N ALA A 292 -10.59 8.32 -16.43
CA ALA A 292 -10.83 8.90 -15.12
C ALA A 292 -11.92 8.12 -14.35
N ILE A 293 -13.04 7.78 -15.00
CA ILE A 293 -14.09 6.95 -14.37
C ILE A 293 -13.54 5.58 -13.99
N VAL A 294 -12.77 4.94 -14.87
CA VAL A 294 -12.12 3.65 -14.60
C VAL A 294 -11.18 3.76 -13.39
N ILE A 295 -10.31 4.78 -13.33
CA ILE A 295 -9.38 5.00 -12.21
C ILE A 295 -10.12 5.21 -10.89
N GLN A 296 -11.19 6.00 -10.89
CA GLN A 296 -11.99 6.21 -9.68
C GLN A 296 -12.67 4.91 -9.23
N THR A 297 -13.17 4.12 -10.19
CA THR A 297 -13.80 2.82 -9.93
C THR A 297 -12.79 1.81 -9.37
N THR A 298 -11.63 1.66 -9.99
CA THR A 298 -10.58 0.74 -9.54
C THR A 298 -9.99 1.19 -8.21
N SER A 299 -9.82 2.49 -7.98
CA SER A 299 -9.34 3.03 -6.70
C SER A 299 -10.28 2.69 -5.55
N LEU A 300 -11.60 2.82 -5.77
CA LEU A 300 -12.60 2.42 -4.78
C LEU A 300 -12.53 0.92 -4.49
N MET A 301 -12.49 0.10 -5.54
CA MET A 301 -12.44 -1.36 -5.44
C MET A 301 -11.14 -1.85 -4.77
N TYR A 302 -10.00 -1.20 -5.05
CA TYR A 302 -8.67 -1.54 -4.53
C TYR A 302 -8.55 -1.44 -3.00
N THR A 303 -9.45 -0.72 -2.34
CA THR A 303 -9.50 -0.64 -0.87
C THR A 303 -9.58 -2.03 -0.22
N LEU A 304 -10.32 -2.95 -0.84
CA LEU A 304 -10.53 -4.30 -0.33
C LEU A 304 -9.31 -5.22 -0.52
N PRO A 305 -8.73 -5.36 -1.74
CA PRO A 305 -7.43 -6.01 -1.94
C PRO A 305 -6.35 -5.50 -0.99
N SER A 306 -6.22 -4.17 -0.85
CA SER A 306 -5.19 -3.54 -0.01
C SER A 306 -5.36 -3.90 1.48
N ALA A 307 -6.59 -3.89 1.98
CA ALA A 307 -6.89 -4.25 3.36
C ALA A 307 -6.61 -5.72 3.65
N LEU A 308 -7.04 -6.61 2.75
CA LEU A 308 -6.80 -8.05 2.87
C LEU A 308 -5.31 -8.38 2.77
N SER A 309 -4.60 -7.75 1.83
CA SER A 309 -3.16 -7.86 1.63
C SER A 309 -2.35 -7.42 2.86
N SER A 310 -2.76 -6.32 3.50
CA SER A 310 -2.12 -5.83 4.74
C SER A 310 -2.38 -6.77 5.91
N SER A 311 -3.62 -7.25 6.07
CA SER A 311 -4.00 -8.20 7.14
C SER A 311 -3.27 -9.54 7.00
N ILE A 312 -3.24 -10.12 5.79
CA ILE A 312 -2.57 -11.41 5.58
C ILE A 312 -1.06 -11.29 5.69
N SER A 313 -0.46 -10.18 5.26
CA SER A 313 0.98 -9.95 5.41
C SER A 313 1.39 -9.95 6.88
N ALA A 314 0.66 -9.21 7.73
CA ALA A 314 0.89 -9.21 9.16
C ALA A 314 0.66 -10.59 9.77
N ARG A 315 -0.44 -11.28 9.40
CA ARG A 315 -0.78 -12.60 9.93
C ARG A 315 0.28 -13.66 9.60
N VAL A 316 0.69 -13.74 8.33
CA VAL A 316 1.71 -14.69 7.86
C VAL A 316 3.05 -14.39 8.50
N GLY A 317 3.47 -13.12 8.53
CA GLY A 317 4.72 -12.73 9.19
C GLY A 317 4.74 -13.07 10.67
N ASN A 318 3.65 -12.79 11.40
CA ASN A 318 3.55 -13.12 12.82
C ASN A 318 3.63 -14.65 13.06
N GLU A 319 2.94 -15.47 12.27
CA GLU A 319 2.97 -16.92 12.45
C GLU A 319 4.33 -17.53 12.05
N LEU A 320 4.99 -17.01 11.00
CA LEU A 320 6.33 -17.44 10.62
C LEU A 320 7.38 -17.07 11.68
N GLY A 321 7.33 -15.84 12.19
CA GLY A 321 8.19 -15.39 13.29
C GLY A 321 7.96 -16.15 14.59
N ALA A 322 6.73 -16.63 14.83
CA ALA A 322 6.38 -17.46 15.98
C ALA A 322 6.75 -18.95 15.81
N GLY A 323 7.37 -19.35 14.70
CA GLY A 323 7.73 -20.74 14.44
C GLY A 323 6.54 -21.65 14.10
N ARG A 324 5.47 -21.10 13.51
CA ARG A 324 4.20 -21.81 13.22
C ARG A 324 3.88 -21.83 11.72
N PRO A 325 4.69 -22.52 10.89
CA PRO A 325 4.54 -22.55 9.43
C PRO A 325 3.17 -23.07 8.96
N ASP A 326 2.60 -24.07 9.64
CA ASP A 326 1.29 -24.61 9.31
C ASP A 326 0.17 -23.57 9.44
N ARG A 327 0.20 -22.73 10.49
CA ARG A 327 -0.77 -21.65 10.68
C ARG A 327 -0.64 -20.58 9.59
N ALA A 328 0.59 -20.23 9.21
CA ALA A 328 0.84 -19.31 8.10
C ALA A 328 0.28 -19.83 6.76
N ARG A 329 0.44 -21.13 6.50
CA ARG A 329 -0.13 -21.80 5.33
C ARG A 329 -1.66 -21.77 5.33
N ILE A 330 -2.30 -22.10 6.46
CA ILE A 330 -3.77 -22.10 6.56
C ILE A 330 -4.32 -20.67 6.38
N ALA A 331 -3.71 -19.67 7.03
CA ALA A 331 -4.10 -18.27 6.87
C ALA A 331 -4.03 -17.84 5.39
N THR A 332 -2.98 -18.24 4.68
CA THR A 332 -2.80 -17.97 3.25
C THR A 332 -3.93 -18.57 2.41
N LEU A 333 -4.29 -19.83 2.65
CA LEU A 333 -5.38 -20.49 1.92
C LEU A 333 -6.72 -19.79 2.16
N VAL A 334 -7.03 -19.47 3.42
CA VAL A 334 -8.28 -18.77 3.79
C VAL A 334 -8.33 -17.38 3.15
N ALA A 335 -7.23 -16.63 3.16
CA ALA A 335 -7.16 -15.30 2.55
C ALA A 335 -7.35 -15.34 1.03
N ILE A 336 -6.76 -16.33 0.33
CA ILE A 336 -6.94 -16.48 -1.12
C ILE A 336 -8.41 -16.78 -1.46
N VAL A 337 -9.04 -17.70 -0.72
CA VAL A 337 -10.48 -18.00 -0.92
C VAL A 337 -11.33 -16.76 -0.65
N LEU A 338 -11.05 -16.02 0.42
CA LEU A 338 -11.76 -14.78 0.73
C LEU A 338 -11.58 -13.76 -0.41
N ALA A 339 -10.38 -13.61 -0.95
CA ALA A 339 -10.08 -12.69 -2.05
C ALA A 339 -10.85 -13.03 -3.34
N PHE A 340 -11.00 -14.31 -3.68
CA PHE A 340 -11.81 -14.74 -4.82
C PHE A 340 -13.30 -14.47 -4.59
N LEU A 341 -13.82 -14.73 -3.39
CA LEU A 341 -15.22 -14.48 -3.06
C LEU A 341 -15.54 -12.98 -3.12
N THR A 342 -14.69 -12.15 -2.54
CA THR A 342 -14.89 -10.70 -2.52
C THR A 342 -14.75 -10.05 -3.89
N SER A 343 -13.76 -10.47 -4.69
CA SER A 343 -13.61 -9.97 -6.06
C SER A 343 -14.69 -10.46 -7.02
N SER A 344 -15.25 -11.65 -6.81
CA SER A 344 -16.44 -12.11 -7.54
C SER A 344 -17.63 -11.16 -7.31
N PHE A 345 -17.80 -10.67 -6.09
CA PHE A 345 -18.81 -9.65 -5.80
C PHE A 345 -18.52 -8.32 -6.51
N GLY A 346 -17.27 -7.85 -6.52
CA GLY A 346 -16.85 -6.66 -7.27
C GLY A 346 -17.08 -6.78 -8.79
N PHE A 347 -16.80 -7.95 -9.36
CA PHE A 347 -17.08 -8.26 -10.77
C PHE A 347 -18.59 -8.22 -11.08
N LEU A 348 -19.42 -8.79 -10.20
CA LEU A 348 -20.87 -8.72 -10.36
C LEU A 348 -21.40 -7.28 -10.30
N LEU A 349 -20.91 -6.48 -9.36
CA LEU A 349 -21.30 -5.07 -9.24
C LEU A 349 -20.92 -4.25 -10.47
N THR A 350 -19.70 -4.40 -10.97
CA THR A 350 -19.23 -3.68 -12.17
C THR A 350 -19.92 -4.13 -13.45
N THR A 351 -20.34 -5.39 -13.54
CA THR A 351 -21.03 -5.92 -14.72
C THR A 351 -22.51 -5.58 -14.73
N LEU A 352 -23.21 -5.76 -13.61
CA LEU A 352 -24.66 -5.51 -13.50
C LEU A 352 -24.98 -4.03 -13.27
N GLY A 353 -24.09 -3.31 -12.58
CA GLY A 353 -24.26 -1.90 -12.24
C GLY A 353 -23.64 -0.92 -13.25
N LYS A 354 -23.10 -1.41 -14.38
CA LYS A 354 -22.33 -0.60 -15.35
C LYS A 354 -23.04 0.69 -15.79
N ASP A 355 -24.33 0.60 -16.09
CA ASP A 355 -25.10 1.70 -16.65
C ASP A 355 -25.41 2.78 -15.59
N GLU A 356 -25.84 2.35 -14.40
CA GLU A 356 -26.14 3.26 -13.29
C GLU A 356 -24.85 3.89 -12.73
N TRP A 357 -23.77 3.12 -12.64
CA TRP A 357 -22.49 3.62 -12.17
C TRP A 357 -21.89 4.65 -13.12
N GLY A 358 -21.92 4.42 -14.44
CA GLY A 358 -21.46 5.41 -15.42
C GLY A 358 -22.21 6.74 -15.33
N ARG A 359 -23.54 6.68 -15.10
CA ARG A 359 -24.40 7.87 -14.94
C ARG A 359 -24.11 8.69 -13.67
N VAL A 360 -23.44 8.12 -12.67
CA VAL A 360 -22.99 8.88 -11.49
C VAL A 360 -21.92 9.91 -11.88
N PHE A 361 -21.11 9.63 -12.90
CA PHE A 361 -19.97 10.47 -13.26
C PHE A 361 -20.24 11.40 -14.44
N THR A 362 -21.07 10.99 -15.40
CA THR A 362 -21.27 11.76 -16.63
C THR A 362 -22.67 11.61 -17.21
N ALA A 363 -23.13 12.67 -17.87
CA ALA A 363 -24.31 12.68 -18.72
C ALA A 363 -23.97 12.62 -20.22
N ASP A 364 -22.68 12.65 -20.58
CA ASP A 364 -22.22 12.52 -21.96
C ASP A 364 -22.46 11.10 -22.48
N HIS A 365 -23.17 10.99 -23.60
CA HIS A 365 -23.55 9.71 -24.18
C HIS A 365 -22.35 8.90 -24.67
N GLU A 366 -21.35 9.53 -25.29
CA GLU A 366 -20.18 8.82 -25.84
C GLU A 366 -19.30 8.28 -24.70
N VAL A 367 -19.11 9.06 -23.63
CA VAL A 367 -18.36 8.62 -22.44
C VAL A 367 -19.12 7.51 -21.72
N LEU A 368 -20.45 7.63 -21.60
CA LEU A 368 -21.28 6.61 -20.96
C LEU A 368 -21.25 5.29 -21.73
N GLU A 369 -21.37 5.33 -23.06
CA GLU A 369 -21.32 4.14 -23.92
C GLU A 369 -19.98 3.42 -23.78
N LEU A 370 -18.87 4.15 -23.86
CA LEU A 370 -17.53 3.58 -23.71
C LEU A 370 -17.30 3.03 -22.30
N THR A 371 -17.72 3.77 -21.27
CA THR A 371 -17.65 3.34 -19.85
C THR A 371 -18.40 2.04 -19.63
N THR A 372 -19.66 1.97 -20.10
CA THR A 372 -20.50 0.78 -20.00
C THR A 372 -19.86 -0.42 -20.70
N ALA A 373 -19.19 -0.22 -21.83
CA ALA A 373 -18.50 -1.30 -22.55
C ALA A 373 -17.28 -1.84 -21.78
N VAL A 374 -16.53 -0.99 -21.08
CA VAL A 374 -15.28 -1.40 -20.42
C VAL A 374 -15.44 -1.83 -18.97
N LEU A 375 -16.47 -1.38 -18.24
CA LEU A 375 -16.67 -1.72 -16.84
C LEU A 375 -16.70 -3.25 -16.56
N PRO A 376 -17.35 -4.10 -17.38
CA PRO A 376 -17.27 -5.55 -17.21
C PRO A 376 -15.84 -6.11 -17.35
N ILE A 377 -15.02 -5.53 -18.26
CA ILE A 377 -13.62 -5.91 -18.44
C ILE A 377 -12.81 -5.53 -17.20
N ILE A 378 -13.03 -4.34 -16.66
CA ILE A 378 -12.41 -3.89 -15.40
C ILE A 378 -12.83 -4.79 -14.23
N GLY A 379 -14.09 -5.22 -14.19
CA GLY A 379 -14.55 -6.21 -13.22
C GLY A 379 -13.81 -7.54 -13.32
N LEU A 380 -13.54 -8.03 -14.54
CA LEU A 380 -12.70 -9.22 -14.76
C LEU A 380 -11.25 -8.99 -14.31
N CYS A 381 -10.70 -7.80 -14.55
CA CYS A 381 -9.38 -7.44 -14.02
C CYS A 381 -9.36 -7.55 -12.49
N GLU A 382 -10.41 -7.09 -11.81
CA GLU A 382 -10.50 -7.15 -10.35
C GLU A 382 -10.55 -8.58 -9.82
N LEU A 383 -11.21 -9.49 -10.55
CA LEU A 383 -11.27 -10.92 -10.21
C LEU A 383 -9.88 -11.56 -10.10
N ALA A 384 -8.91 -11.06 -10.89
CA ALA A 384 -7.50 -11.45 -10.79
C ALA A 384 -6.72 -10.57 -9.80
N ASN A 385 -7.02 -9.28 -9.74
CA ASN A 385 -6.32 -8.28 -8.92
C ASN A 385 -6.44 -8.58 -7.41
N CYS A 386 -7.64 -8.83 -6.88
CA CYS A 386 -7.79 -9.01 -5.43
C CYS A 386 -7.02 -10.23 -4.90
N PRO A 387 -7.12 -11.42 -5.52
CA PRO A 387 -6.25 -12.55 -5.16
C PRO A 387 -4.77 -12.24 -5.37
N GLN A 388 -4.39 -11.53 -6.44
CA GLN A 388 -3.00 -11.19 -6.73
C GLN A 388 -2.41 -10.29 -5.64
N THR A 389 -3.11 -9.22 -5.27
CA THR A 389 -2.67 -8.27 -4.24
C THR A 389 -2.61 -8.98 -2.87
N THR A 390 -3.55 -9.88 -2.59
CA THR A 390 -3.54 -10.71 -1.37
C THR A 390 -2.31 -11.62 -1.34
N CYS A 391 -2.00 -12.28 -2.45
CA CYS A 391 -0.81 -13.11 -2.61
C CYS A 391 0.49 -12.30 -2.49
N CYS A 392 0.52 -11.06 -2.99
CA CYS A 392 1.62 -10.14 -2.77
C CYS A 392 1.80 -9.86 -1.26
N GLY A 393 0.69 -9.70 -0.51
CA GLY A 393 0.72 -9.61 0.96
C GLY A 393 1.35 -10.84 1.61
N VAL A 394 1.02 -12.05 1.15
CA VAL A 394 1.65 -13.29 1.63
C VAL A 394 3.16 -13.29 1.38
N LEU A 395 3.61 -12.94 0.18
CA LEU A 395 5.05 -12.86 -0.14
C LEU A 395 5.76 -11.81 0.71
N ARG A 396 5.12 -10.68 1.01
CA ARG A 396 5.65 -9.69 1.95
C ARG A 396 5.76 -10.28 3.36
N GLY A 397 4.72 -10.94 3.88
CA GLY A 397 4.79 -11.63 5.17
C GLY A 397 5.92 -12.66 5.26
N CYS A 398 6.27 -13.31 4.14
CA CYS A 398 7.40 -14.23 4.03
C CYS A 398 8.77 -13.55 3.79
N ALA A 399 8.87 -12.22 3.81
CA ALA A 399 10.07 -11.45 3.45
C ALA A 399 10.61 -11.71 2.03
N ARG A 400 9.73 -12.05 1.07
CA ARG A 400 10.05 -12.36 -0.34
C ARG A 400 9.60 -11.25 -1.29
N THR A 401 9.78 -9.99 -0.89
CA THR A 401 9.30 -8.80 -1.62
C THR A 401 9.87 -8.70 -3.04
N GLY A 402 11.12 -9.14 -3.24
CA GLY A 402 11.77 -9.17 -4.56
C GLY A 402 11.07 -10.04 -5.61
N ILE A 403 10.46 -11.15 -5.19
CA ILE A 403 9.74 -12.04 -6.12
C ILE A 403 8.43 -11.40 -6.56
N GLY A 404 7.70 -10.78 -5.64
CA GLY A 404 6.48 -10.03 -5.96
C GLY A 404 6.77 -8.88 -6.93
N ALA A 405 7.83 -8.10 -6.66
CA ALA A 405 8.25 -7.00 -7.53
C ALA A 405 8.61 -7.47 -8.95
N ALA A 406 9.36 -8.57 -9.07
CA ALA A 406 9.72 -9.15 -10.36
C ALA A 406 8.46 -9.60 -11.12
N ILE A 407 7.55 -10.33 -10.47
CA ILE A 407 6.30 -10.79 -11.09
C ILE A 407 5.46 -9.58 -11.56
N ASN A 408 5.31 -8.54 -10.74
CA ASN A 408 4.60 -7.32 -11.12
C ASN A 408 5.25 -6.68 -12.36
N PHE A 409 6.57 -6.53 -12.37
CA PHE A 409 7.30 -5.96 -13.52
C PHE A 409 7.05 -6.77 -14.80
N TYR A 410 7.26 -8.09 -14.77
CA TYR A 410 7.03 -8.95 -15.94
C TYR A 410 5.58 -8.89 -16.43
N SER A 411 4.63 -8.91 -15.51
CA SER A 411 3.21 -8.98 -15.84
C SER A 411 2.68 -7.66 -16.41
N PHE A 412 2.95 -6.53 -15.76
CA PHE A 412 2.45 -5.23 -16.21
C PHE A 412 3.23 -4.68 -17.40
N TYR A 413 4.57 -4.80 -17.39
CA TYR A 413 5.41 -4.10 -18.36
C TYR A 413 5.88 -4.96 -19.54
N LEU A 414 6.13 -6.26 -19.34
CA LEU A 414 6.55 -7.14 -20.44
C LEU A 414 5.40 -7.90 -21.10
N MET A 415 4.26 -8.04 -20.43
CA MET A 415 3.06 -8.68 -20.99
C MET A 415 1.93 -7.65 -21.18
N GLY A 416 1.56 -6.92 -20.14
CA GLY A 416 0.45 -5.96 -20.15
C GLY A 416 0.61 -4.84 -21.17
N THR A 417 1.74 -4.13 -21.14
CA THR A 417 2.00 -2.99 -22.04
C THR A 417 2.04 -3.36 -23.50
N PRO A 418 2.78 -4.39 -23.92
CA PRO A 418 2.81 -4.75 -25.33
C PRO A 418 1.42 -5.16 -25.83
N VAL A 419 0.65 -5.92 -25.03
CA VAL A 419 -0.72 -6.30 -25.37
C VAL A 419 -1.64 -5.07 -25.43
N ALA A 420 -1.55 -4.15 -24.46
CA ALA A 420 -2.31 -2.91 -24.43
C ALA A 420 -2.05 -2.07 -25.69
N ILE A 421 -0.78 -1.82 -26.03
CA ILE A 421 -0.39 -1.02 -27.18
C ILE A 421 -0.84 -1.69 -28.48
N TYR A 422 -0.61 -3.00 -28.61
CA TYR A 422 -1.00 -3.75 -29.81
C TYR A 422 -2.52 -3.72 -30.03
N LEU A 423 -3.31 -4.04 -29.00
CA LEU A 423 -4.78 -4.02 -29.07
C LEU A 423 -5.39 -2.62 -29.09
N CYS A 424 -4.64 -1.59 -28.71
CA CYS A 424 -5.12 -0.21 -28.76
C CYS A 424 -4.90 0.40 -30.14
N PHE A 425 -3.69 0.26 -30.69
CA PHE A 425 -3.26 1.01 -31.89
C PHE A 425 -3.09 0.16 -33.16
N VAL A 426 -2.72 -1.12 -33.03
CA VAL A 426 -2.46 -1.98 -34.21
C VAL A 426 -3.73 -2.72 -34.62
N TRP A 427 -4.43 -3.32 -33.66
CA TRP A 427 -5.77 -3.83 -33.84
C TRP A 427 -6.70 -2.81 -33.20
N PRO A 428 -7.25 -1.82 -33.92
CA PRO A 428 -7.78 -0.57 -33.36
C PRO A 428 -9.06 -0.76 -32.53
N LEU A 429 -8.95 -1.39 -31.35
CA LEU A 429 -10.02 -1.52 -30.36
C LEU A 429 -10.08 -0.29 -29.44
N GLY A 430 -9.20 0.69 -29.65
CA GLY A 430 -9.14 1.93 -28.90
C GLY A 430 -8.95 1.69 -27.40
N PHE A 431 -9.71 2.39 -26.57
CA PHE A 431 -9.62 2.31 -25.12
C PHE A 431 -9.90 0.90 -24.57
N THR A 432 -10.79 0.13 -25.23
CA THR A 432 -11.06 -1.26 -24.86
C THR A 432 -9.81 -2.15 -24.99
N GLY A 433 -8.94 -1.86 -25.97
CA GLY A 433 -7.64 -2.53 -26.12
C GLY A 433 -6.72 -2.33 -24.92
N LEU A 434 -6.71 -1.11 -24.35
CA LEU A 434 -5.96 -0.81 -23.12
C LEU A 434 -6.48 -1.63 -21.93
N CYS A 435 -7.81 -1.76 -21.79
CA CYS A 435 -8.42 -2.60 -20.75
C CYS A 435 -8.07 -4.08 -20.90
N TYR A 436 -8.01 -4.60 -22.12
CA TYR A 436 -7.55 -5.97 -22.35
C TYR A 436 -6.06 -6.17 -22.04
N GLY A 437 -5.22 -5.16 -22.26
CA GLY A 437 -3.83 -5.19 -21.80
C GLY A 437 -3.71 -5.25 -20.29
N LEU A 438 -4.53 -4.48 -19.56
CA LEU A 438 -4.63 -4.58 -18.09
C LEU A 438 -5.09 -5.98 -17.65
N LEU A 439 -6.09 -6.56 -18.34
CA LEU A 439 -6.57 -7.91 -18.04
C LEU A 439 -5.46 -8.96 -18.25
N ALA A 440 -4.72 -8.87 -19.35
CA ALA A 440 -3.60 -9.76 -19.64
C ALA A 440 -2.51 -9.65 -18.57
N ALA A 441 -2.18 -8.45 -18.10
CA ALA A 441 -1.25 -8.23 -17.00
C ALA A 441 -1.73 -8.92 -15.72
N GLN A 442 -2.99 -8.70 -15.34
CA GLN A 442 -3.55 -9.24 -14.10
C GLN A 442 -3.60 -10.78 -14.12
N VAL A 443 -4.00 -11.38 -15.26
CA VAL A 443 -4.00 -12.84 -15.44
C VAL A 443 -2.57 -13.42 -15.36
N ALA A 444 -1.60 -12.80 -16.04
CA ALA A 444 -0.21 -13.24 -15.96
C ALA A 444 0.33 -13.16 -14.52
N CYS A 445 -0.02 -12.10 -13.81
CA CYS A 445 0.42 -11.85 -12.45
C CYS A 445 -0.17 -12.88 -11.46
N ILE A 446 -1.49 -13.11 -11.50
CA ILE A 446 -2.15 -14.05 -10.58
C ILE A 446 -1.68 -15.49 -10.81
N VAL A 447 -1.52 -15.92 -12.06
CA VAL A 447 -1.02 -17.27 -12.37
C VAL A 447 0.40 -17.43 -11.82
N SER A 448 1.28 -16.48 -12.08
CA SER A 448 2.68 -16.52 -11.63
C SER A 448 2.78 -16.55 -10.10
N ILE A 449 2.02 -15.70 -9.42
CA ILE A 449 2.11 -15.60 -7.96
C ILE A 449 1.50 -16.81 -7.24
N LEU A 450 0.42 -17.39 -7.77
CA LEU A 450 -0.16 -18.62 -7.23
C LEU A 450 0.79 -19.81 -7.41
N VAL A 451 1.51 -19.91 -8.54
CA VAL A 451 2.55 -20.93 -8.73
C VAL A 451 3.65 -20.79 -7.67
N VAL A 452 4.07 -19.56 -7.36
CA VAL A 452 5.07 -19.31 -6.32
C VAL A 452 4.55 -19.71 -4.93
N ILE A 453 3.31 -19.35 -4.60
CA ILE A 453 2.71 -19.69 -3.29
C ILE A 453 2.50 -21.20 -3.16
N TYR A 454 2.02 -21.87 -4.21
CA TYR A 454 1.84 -23.31 -4.23
C TYR A 454 3.16 -24.06 -3.97
N ASN A 455 4.25 -23.58 -4.57
CA ASN A 455 5.60 -24.14 -4.41
C ASN A 455 6.34 -23.65 -3.14
N THR A 456 5.69 -22.89 -2.27
CA THR A 456 6.34 -22.35 -1.06
C THR A 456 6.49 -23.45 -0.01
N ASN A 457 7.74 -23.70 0.40
CA ASN A 457 8.05 -24.55 1.54
C ASN A 457 7.96 -23.73 2.84
N TRP A 458 6.84 -23.85 3.53
CA TRP A 458 6.53 -23.08 4.74
C TRP A 458 7.52 -23.32 5.89
N GLU A 459 8.02 -24.54 6.07
CA GLU A 459 9.05 -24.86 7.07
C GLU A 459 10.33 -24.06 6.82
N ARG A 460 10.79 -24.05 5.57
CA ARG A 460 11.97 -23.29 5.16
C ARG A 460 11.78 -21.79 5.38
N GLU A 461 10.60 -21.26 5.08
CA GLU A 461 10.31 -19.84 5.30
C GLU A 461 10.22 -19.49 6.78
N SER A 462 9.76 -20.40 7.65
CA SER A 462 9.78 -20.18 9.10
C SER A 462 11.21 -20.18 9.67
N LEU A 463 12.09 -21.05 9.17
CA LEU A 463 13.52 -21.02 9.54
C LEU A 463 14.19 -19.70 9.12
N LYS A 464 13.97 -19.25 7.88
CA LYS A 464 14.47 -17.96 7.42
C LYS A 464 13.92 -16.79 8.24
N ALA A 465 12.66 -16.86 8.68
CA ALA A 465 12.08 -15.83 9.53
C ALA A 465 12.80 -15.74 10.88
N LYS A 466 13.18 -16.88 11.46
CA LYS A 466 14.00 -16.92 12.68
C LYS A 466 15.38 -16.29 12.47
N ASP A 467 16.03 -16.58 11.35
CA ASP A 467 17.32 -15.97 11.00
C ASP A 467 17.20 -14.46 10.77
N LEU A 468 16.11 -14.01 10.13
CA LEU A 468 15.86 -12.60 9.79
C LEU A 468 15.70 -11.72 11.04
N VAL A 469 15.03 -12.24 12.07
CA VAL A 469 14.75 -11.48 13.31
C VAL A 469 15.78 -11.69 14.42
N GLY A 470 16.66 -12.69 14.26
CA GLY A 470 17.68 -13.05 15.24
C GLY A 470 17.12 -13.67 16.53
N PRO A 471 18.00 -14.13 17.44
CA PRO A 471 17.59 -14.72 18.72
C PRO A 471 16.91 -13.68 19.63
N ASN A 472 15.94 -14.14 20.44
CA ASN A 472 15.32 -13.31 21.45
C ASN A 472 16.32 -13.04 22.59
N LYS A 473 16.49 -11.77 22.97
CA LYS A 473 17.36 -11.43 24.12
C LYS A 473 16.84 -11.98 25.45
N GLU A 474 15.53 -12.18 25.57
CA GLU A 474 14.92 -12.77 26.77
C GLU A 474 15.29 -14.25 26.94
N ASP A 475 15.43 -15.02 25.85
CA ASP A 475 15.91 -16.41 25.92
C ASP A 475 17.41 -16.50 26.26
N SER A 476 18.20 -15.46 25.92
CA SER A 476 19.63 -15.43 26.27
C SER A 476 19.86 -15.07 27.74
N ASP A 477 19.04 -14.20 28.34
CA ASP A 477 19.18 -13.86 29.76
C ASP A 477 18.74 -15.03 30.67
N ASP A 478 17.72 -15.80 30.28
CA ASP A 478 17.28 -17.05 30.97
C ASP A 478 18.32 -18.18 30.83
N HIS A 479 19.09 -18.20 29.73
CA HIS A 479 20.17 -19.17 29.55
C HIS A 479 21.44 -18.79 30.33
N ILE A 480 21.73 -17.49 30.49
CA ILE A 480 22.87 -17.02 31.27
C ILE A 480 22.62 -17.22 32.77
N THR A 481 21.41 -16.91 33.26
CA THR A 481 21.04 -17.16 34.67
C THR A 481 21.07 -18.64 35.04
N LYS A 482 20.64 -19.54 34.15
CA LYS A 482 20.76 -21.00 34.39
C LYS A 482 22.20 -21.53 34.36
N CYS A 483 23.09 -20.90 33.61
CA CYS A 483 24.51 -21.26 33.62
C CYS A 483 25.20 -20.75 34.89
N GLU A 484 24.86 -19.55 35.37
CA GLU A 484 25.40 -19.00 36.62
C GLU A 484 24.89 -19.75 37.86
N GLU A 485 23.61 -20.15 37.91
CA GLU A 485 23.08 -21.02 38.99
C GLU A 485 23.66 -22.45 38.95
N GLY A 486 24.13 -22.91 37.78
CA GLY A 486 24.77 -24.21 37.62
C GLY A 486 26.22 -24.26 38.11
N ASP A 487 26.92 -23.12 38.13
CA ASP A 487 28.32 -23.00 38.55
C ASP A 487 28.49 -22.64 40.04
N GLU A 488 27.43 -22.20 40.74
CA GLU A 488 27.45 -21.98 42.20
C GLU A 488 27.27 -23.28 43.03
N HIS A 489 27.17 -24.45 42.39
CA HIS A 489 26.96 -25.75 43.04
C HIS A 489 28.05 -26.80 42.79
N VAL A 490 29.28 -26.39 42.47
CA VAL A 490 30.46 -27.29 42.38
C VAL A 490 31.48 -27.02 43.47
#